data_AF-A0A842UI33-F1
#
_entry.id   AF-A0A842UI33-F1
#
_cell.length_a   1.000
_cell.length_b   1.000
_cell.length_c   1.000
_cell.angle_alpha   90.00
_cell.angle_beta   90.00
_cell.angle_gamma   90.00
#
_symmetry.space_group_name_H-M   'P 1'
#
loop_
_entity.id
_entity.type
_entity.pdbx_description
1 polymer ?
#
loop_
_entity_poly.entity_id
_entity_poly.type
_entity_poly.pdbx_seq_one_letter_code
_entity_poly.pdbx_strand_id
1 'polypeptide(L)'
;MEKYFLVNTTQNLLLTASDAPLLTVRPLGLGYTVFMGLNPDPAYSNFHLSSSYPILVSQLMSFLSTGGVKAQNNLQTGQTLLFEKQRQILTPSENKLNTSYIVLDEVGFYETPRIYSASLIDPGESDLNPKNLSGVEDESRFDASLEQVEVERDLRLPAIILVLIIILVEAAAYKMRGVI
;
A
#
# COMPACT_ATOMS: atom_id res chain seq x y z
N MET A 1 9.65 15.09 26.57
CA MET A 1 8.92 16.10 25.77
C MET A 1 8.48 15.43 24.49
N GLU A 2 7.24 14.94 24.45
CA GLU A 2 6.65 14.38 23.23
C GLU A 2 6.31 15.54 22.30
N LYS A 3 7.02 15.61 21.17
CA LYS A 3 6.74 16.58 20.12
C LYS A 3 5.69 15.96 19.20
N TYR A 4 4.44 16.33 19.41
CA TYR A 4 3.39 16.04 18.44
C TYR A 4 3.47 17.08 17.31
N PHE A 5 3.53 16.60 16.07
CA PHE A 5 3.51 17.46 14.90
C PHE A 5 2.07 17.91 14.64
N LEU A 6 1.78 19.19 14.87
CA LEU A 6 0.53 19.80 14.42
C LEU A 6 0.60 19.98 12.91
N VAL A 7 -0.30 19.30 12.19
CA VAL A 7 -0.40 19.38 10.74
C VAL A 7 -1.09 20.69 10.36
N ASN A 8 -0.37 21.59 9.70
CA ASN A 8 -0.92 22.83 9.16
C ASN A 8 -1.56 22.53 7.78
N THR A 9 -2.89 22.64 7.69
CA THR A 9 -3.75 22.05 6.65
C THR A 9 -3.62 22.66 5.25
N THR A 10 -2.73 23.62 5.03
CA THR A 10 -2.80 24.45 3.81
C THR A 10 -2.05 23.92 2.59
N GLN A 11 -1.20 22.89 2.66
CA GLN A 11 -0.58 22.32 1.47
C GLN A 11 -0.40 20.79 1.61
N ASN A 12 -1.12 20.04 0.75
CA ASN A 12 -1.10 18.58 0.53
C ASN A 12 -1.91 17.67 1.49
N LEU A 13 -3.15 18.06 1.77
CA LEU A 13 -4.17 17.17 2.35
C LEU A 13 -4.70 16.22 1.28
N LEU A 14 -4.63 14.90 1.51
CA LEU A 14 -5.16 13.89 0.58
C LEU A 14 -6.48 13.28 1.06
N LEU A 15 -6.66 13.10 2.36
CA LEU A 15 -7.86 12.51 2.95
C LEU A 15 -8.22 13.19 4.28
N THR A 16 -9.51 13.36 4.51
CA THR A 16 -10.11 13.92 5.72
C THR A 16 -11.24 13.01 6.18
N ALA A 17 -11.36 12.78 7.49
CA ALA A 17 -12.55 12.19 8.09
C ALA A 17 -13.00 13.06 9.27
N SER A 18 -14.30 13.36 9.33
CA SER A 18 -14.88 14.18 10.40
C SER A 18 -14.10 15.48 10.65
N ASP A 19 -13.73 16.16 9.56
CA ASP A 19 -12.94 17.41 9.53
C ASP A 19 -11.52 17.32 10.13
N ALA A 20 -11.03 16.11 10.44
CA ALA A 20 -9.65 15.85 10.84
C ALA A 20 -8.83 15.29 9.66
N PRO A 21 -7.57 15.74 9.48
CA PRO A 21 -6.69 15.23 8.42
C PRO A 21 -6.31 13.77 8.71
N LEU A 22 -6.65 12.86 7.80
CA LEU A 22 -6.29 11.45 7.88
C LEU A 22 -5.01 11.13 7.12
N LEU A 23 -4.78 11.78 5.98
CA LEU A 23 -3.58 11.57 5.17
C LEU A 23 -3.07 12.90 4.66
N THR A 24 -1.83 13.25 5.00
CA THR A 24 -1.17 14.48 4.55
C THR A 24 0.24 14.17 4.09
N VAL A 25 0.65 14.74 2.96
CA VAL A 25 1.96 14.46 2.35
C VAL A 25 2.74 15.75 2.18
N ARG A 26 3.80 15.98 2.94
CA ARG A 26 4.60 17.20 2.82
C ARG A 26 5.97 16.92 2.21
N PRO A 27 6.42 17.66 1.18
CA PRO A 27 7.81 17.57 0.73
C PRO A 27 8.75 18.09 1.83
N LEU A 28 9.81 17.34 2.12
CA LEU A 28 10.85 17.68 3.09
C LEU A 28 12.22 17.33 2.49
N GLY A 29 12.97 18.36 2.06
CA GLY A 29 14.24 18.17 1.38
C GLY A 29 14.07 17.44 0.04
N LEU A 30 14.83 16.35 -0.16
CA LEU A 30 14.75 15.49 -1.35
C LEU A 30 13.67 14.39 -1.24
N GLY A 31 12.93 14.35 -0.13
CA GLY A 31 11.93 13.31 0.14
C GLY A 31 10.56 13.86 0.52
N TYR A 32 9.68 12.96 0.95
CA TYR A 32 8.34 13.28 1.40
C TYR A 32 8.14 12.77 2.83
N THR A 33 7.50 13.58 3.67
CA THR A 33 6.97 13.16 4.98
C THR A 33 5.48 12.92 4.84
N VAL A 34 5.03 11.73 5.24
CA VAL A 34 3.60 11.39 5.25
C VAL A 34 3.12 11.30 6.69
N PHE A 35 2.03 12.00 6.98
CA PHE A 35 1.26 11.80 8.18
C PHE A 35 0.04 10.93 7.85
N MET A 36 -0.13 9.83 8.60
CA MET A 36 -1.25 8.92 8.49
C MET A 36 -1.93 8.82 9.85
N GLY A 37 -3.08 9.49 9.99
CA GLY A 37 -3.87 9.58 11.22
C GLY A 37 -4.74 8.36 11.48
N LEU A 38 -4.26 7.15 11.18
CA LEU A 38 -4.99 5.92 11.47
C LEU A 38 -4.77 5.54 12.93
N ASN A 39 -5.85 5.44 13.70
CA ASN A 39 -5.77 5.00 15.07
C ASN A 39 -5.60 3.45 15.11
N PRO A 40 -4.56 2.92 15.78
CA PRO A 40 -4.39 1.48 15.96
C PRO A 40 -5.38 0.87 16.96
N ASP A 41 -6.03 1.69 17.79
CA ASP A 41 -7.03 1.21 18.75
C ASP A 41 -8.32 0.78 18.02
N PRO A 42 -8.74 -0.49 18.15
CA PRO A 42 -9.96 -1.03 17.55
C PRO A 42 -11.24 -0.28 17.90
N ALA A 43 -11.27 0.41 19.05
CA ALA A 43 -12.41 1.21 19.48
C ALA A 43 -12.65 2.43 18.56
N TYR A 44 -11.61 2.88 17.85
CA TYR A 44 -11.66 4.05 16.98
C TYR A 44 -11.46 3.70 15.50
N SER A 45 -10.67 2.66 15.18
CA SER A 45 -10.46 2.23 13.80
C SER A 45 -9.89 0.80 13.69
N ASN A 46 -10.61 -0.06 12.98
CA ASN A 46 -10.14 -1.39 12.56
C ASN A 46 -9.52 -1.39 11.15
N PHE A 47 -9.28 -0.22 10.57
CA PHE A 47 -8.82 -0.12 9.19
C PHE A 47 -7.46 -0.83 8.97
N HIS A 48 -6.59 -0.83 9.97
CA HIS A 48 -5.29 -1.52 9.92
C HIS A 48 -5.41 -3.05 9.76
N LEU A 49 -6.55 -3.64 10.12
CA LEU A 49 -6.86 -5.06 9.92
C LEU A 49 -7.57 -5.34 8.60
N SER A 50 -7.95 -4.30 7.86
CA SER A 50 -8.64 -4.44 6.58
C SER A 50 -7.66 -4.86 5.48
N SER A 51 -8.13 -5.70 4.56
CA SER A 51 -7.42 -6.00 3.30
C SER A 51 -7.16 -4.76 2.44
N SER A 52 -7.87 -3.66 2.68
CA SER A 52 -7.65 -2.38 2.01
C SER A 52 -6.41 -1.62 2.51
N TYR A 53 -5.89 -1.93 3.71
CA TYR A 53 -4.74 -1.23 4.28
C TYR A 53 -3.45 -1.44 3.46
N PRO A 54 -3.05 -2.67 3.09
CA PRO A 54 -1.90 -2.88 2.21
C PRO A 54 -2.05 -2.19 0.85
N ILE A 55 -3.27 -2.14 0.30
CA ILE A 55 -3.56 -1.48 -0.97
C ILE A 55 -3.33 0.03 -0.85
N LEU A 56 -3.82 0.66 0.23
CA LEU A 56 -3.60 2.08 0.51
C LEU A 56 -2.11 2.41 0.62
N VAL A 57 -1.34 1.61 1.35
CA VAL A 57 0.11 1.81 1.51
C VAL A 57 0.82 1.67 0.16
N SER A 58 0.48 0.67 -0.65
CA SER A 58 1.05 0.47 -1.98
C SER A 58 0.79 1.66 -2.91
N GLN A 59 -0.47 2.11 -2.99
CA GLN A 59 -0.86 3.27 -3.79
C GLN A 59 -0.17 4.56 -3.33
N LEU A 60 -0.04 4.75 -2.01
CA LEU A 60 0.70 5.86 -1.44
C LEU A 60 2.17 5.83 -1.85
N MET A 61 2.84 4.66 -1.77
CA MET A 61 4.23 4.54 -2.21
C MET A 61 4.39 4.85 -3.71
N SER A 62 3.48 4.38 -4.55
CA SER A 62 3.47 4.71 -6.00
C SER A 62 3.26 6.22 -6.25
N PHE A 63 2.40 6.86 -5.46
CA PHE A 63 2.18 8.31 -5.54
C PHE A 63 3.45 9.08 -5.18
N LEU A 64 4.14 8.70 -4.10
CA LEU A 64 5.37 9.35 -3.66
C LEU A 64 6.54 9.13 -4.64
N SER A 65 6.62 7.95 -5.25
CA SER A 65 7.70 7.62 -6.20
C SER A 65 7.59 8.39 -7.52
N THR A 66 6.38 8.88 -7.86
CA THR A 66 6.15 9.63 -9.09
C THR A 66 6.77 11.03 -9.05
N GLY A 67 6.94 11.62 -7.85
CA GLY A 67 7.47 12.97 -7.65
C GLY A 67 8.91 13.06 -7.11
N GLY A 68 9.59 11.93 -6.87
CA GLY A 68 10.99 11.90 -6.41
C GLY A 68 12.00 11.87 -7.55
N VAL A 69 13.28 12.05 -7.23
CA VAL A 69 14.39 11.75 -8.15
C VAL A 69 14.25 10.30 -8.59
N LYS A 70 13.82 10.10 -9.85
CA LYS A 70 13.72 8.77 -10.44
C LYS A 70 15.13 8.26 -10.74
N ALA A 71 15.75 7.61 -9.75
CA ALA A 71 16.87 6.73 -10.02
C ALA A 71 16.37 5.72 -11.05
N GLN A 72 16.88 5.80 -12.28
CA GLN A 72 16.29 5.04 -13.38
C GLN A 72 16.54 3.55 -13.22
N ASN A 73 17.55 3.16 -12.44
CA ASN A 73 17.91 1.79 -12.16
C ASN A 73 18.44 1.67 -10.73
N ASN A 74 17.96 0.66 -10.00
CA ASN A 74 18.59 0.18 -8.79
C ASN A 74 19.55 -0.96 -9.15
N LEU A 75 20.84 -0.68 -9.06
CA LEU A 75 21.92 -1.58 -9.45
C LEU A 75 22.52 -2.23 -8.21
N GLN A 76 23.10 -3.42 -8.39
CA GLN A 76 23.80 -4.09 -7.30
C GLN A 76 25.15 -3.41 -7.06
N THR A 77 25.52 -3.22 -5.81
CA THR A 77 26.89 -2.83 -5.44
C THR A 77 27.91 -3.83 -5.98
N GLY A 78 29.06 -3.34 -6.44
CA GLY A 78 30.11 -4.11 -7.10
C GLY A 78 29.99 -4.19 -8.62
N GLN A 79 28.86 -3.76 -9.21
CA GLN A 79 28.73 -3.67 -10.67
C GLN A 79 29.56 -2.52 -11.23
N THR A 80 30.02 -2.67 -12.48
CA THR A 80 30.73 -1.60 -13.21
C THR A 80 29.82 -0.99 -14.26
N LEU A 81 29.63 0.33 -14.18
CA LEU A 81 28.96 1.10 -15.22
C LEU A 81 29.98 1.63 -16.22
N LEU A 82 29.74 1.38 -17.50
CA LEU A 82 30.50 1.96 -18.60
C LEU A 82 29.69 3.06 -19.28
N PHE A 83 30.37 4.15 -19.63
CA PHE A 83 29.81 5.28 -20.34
C PHE A 83 30.53 5.45 -21.67
N GLU A 84 29.79 5.83 -22.71
CA GLU A 84 30.35 6.03 -24.07
C GLU A 84 31.42 7.13 -24.14
N LYS A 85 31.41 8.07 -23.20
CA LYS A 85 32.33 9.21 -23.11
C LYS A 85 32.68 9.46 -21.66
N GLN A 86 33.84 10.09 -21.42
CA GLN A 86 34.18 10.59 -20.09
C GLN A 86 33.14 11.59 -19.63
N ARG A 87 32.67 11.43 -18.39
CA ARG A 87 31.73 12.35 -17.75
C ARG A 87 32.08 12.51 -16.29
N GLN A 88 31.62 13.62 -15.74
CA GLN A 88 31.67 13.87 -14.31
C GLN A 88 30.61 13.01 -13.60
N ILE A 89 31.05 12.32 -12.56
CA ILE A 89 30.26 11.45 -11.71
C ILE A 89 30.46 11.92 -10.27
N LEU A 90 29.37 12.14 -9.54
CA LEU A 90 29.38 12.36 -8.09
C LEU A 90 29.11 11.01 -7.40
N THR A 91 30.02 10.56 -6.56
CA THR A 91 29.83 9.35 -5.75
C THR A 91 28.96 9.64 -4.53
N PRO A 92 28.38 8.61 -3.88
CA PRO A 92 27.67 8.76 -2.61
C PRO A 92 28.49 9.46 -1.51
N SER A 93 29.81 9.24 -1.45
CA SER A 93 30.76 9.96 -0.59
C SER A 93 31.11 11.39 -1.04
N GLU A 94 30.34 11.97 -1.97
CA GLU A 94 30.51 13.32 -2.53
C GLU A 94 31.81 13.53 -3.34
N ASN A 95 32.50 12.46 -3.75
CA ASN A 95 33.69 12.57 -4.58
C ASN A 95 33.32 12.81 -6.05
N LYS A 96 34.00 13.76 -6.68
CA LYS A 96 33.82 14.08 -8.11
C LYS A 96 34.87 13.38 -8.93
N LEU A 97 34.45 12.41 -9.74
CA LEU A 97 35.31 11.65 -10.65
C LEU A 97 35.00 12.04 -12.09
N ASN A 98 36.01 12.14 -12.95
CA ASN A 98 35.83 12.34 -14.38
C ASN A 98 36.39 11.14 -15.13
N THR A 99 35.52 10.22 -15.53
CA THR A 99 35.89 8.90 -16.05
C THR A 99 34.84 8.40 -17.03
N SER A 100 35.20 7.43 -17.87
CA SER A 100 34.28 6.71 -18.76
C SER A 100 33.73 5.42 -18.14
N TYR A 101 34.13 5.08 -16.90
CA TYR A 101 33.59 3.94 -16.16
C TYR A 101 33.65 4.18 -14.65
N ILE A 102 32.72 3.58 -13.90
CA ILE A 102 32.73 3.59 -12.43
C ILE A 102 32.31 2.23 -11.87
N VAL A 103 32.98 1.80 -10.81
CA VAL A 103 32.57 0.65 -10.01
C VAL A 103 31.66 1.16 -8.90
N LEU A 104 30.49 0.54 -8.73
CA LEU A 104 29.50 0.91 -7.71
C LEU A 104 29.86 0.29 -6.36
N ASP A 105 30.94 0.74 -5.74
CA ASP A 105 31.48 0.21 -4.48
C ASP A 105 30.76 0.71 -3.22
N GLU A 106 30.13 1.89 -3.30
CA GLU A 106 29.34 2.50 -2.24
C GLU A 106 27.83 2.29 -2.44
N VAL A 107 27.10 2.08 -1.34
CA VAL A 107 25.62 2.11 -1.32
C VAL A 107 25.16 3.57 -1.36
N GLY A 108 24.23 3.89 -2.27
CA GLY A 108 23.67 5.24 -2.37
C GLY A 108 23.40 5.66 -3.80
N PHE A 109 23.38 6.98 -4.02
CA PHE A 109 23.10 7.57 -5.32
C PHE A 109 24.38 8.07 -5.98
N TYR A 110 24.57 7.66 -7.23
CA TYR A 110 25.61 8.16 -8.11
C TYR A 110 24.99 9.16 -9.07
N GLU A 111 25.41 10.41 -8.99
CA GLU A 111 24.89 11.46 -9.85
C GLU A 111 25.76 11.57 -11.10
N THR A 112 25.13 11.34 -12.24
CA THR A 112 25.64 11.70 -13.57
C THR A 112 24.57 12.60 -14.23
N PRO A 113 24.60 12.88 -15.54
CA PRO A 113 23.41 13.43 -16.21
C PRO A 113 22.11 12.60 -15.97
N ARG A 114 22.25 11.34 -15.54
CA ARG A 114 21.20 10.52 -14.93
C ARG A 114 21.62 10.06 -13.53
N ILE A 115 20.65 9.86 -12.65
CA ILE A 115 20.90 9.37 -11.29
C ILE A 115 20.74 7.84 -11.26
N TYR A 116 21.75 7.16 -10.76
CA TYR A 116 21.77 5.71 -10.57
C TYR A 116 21.79 5.41 -9.07
N SER A 117 21.03 4.43 -8.60
CA SER A 117 21.14 3.96 -7.21
C SER A 117 21.89 2.64 -7.16
N ALA A 118 22.76 2.48 -6.18
CA ALA A 118 23.41 1.22 -5.87
C ALA A 118 22.94 0.73 -4.50
N SER A 119 22.51 -0.52 -4.42
CA SER A 119 22.13 -1.15 -3.16
C SER A 119 22.63 -2.59 -3.07
N LEU A 120 22.64 -3.13 -1.86
CA LEU A 120 22.98 -4.52 -1.55
C LEU A 120 21.85 -5.47 -1.98
N ILE A 121 21.44 -5.39 -3.25
CA ILE A 121 20.37 -6.25 -3.77
C ILE A 121 20.86 -7.70 -3.67
N ASP A 122 20.19 -8.47 -2.82
CA ASP A 122 20.21 -9.92 -2.88
C ASP A 122 18.90 -10.38 -3.56
N PRO A 123 18.99 -10.94 -4.78
CA PRO A 123 17.83 -11.51 -5.46
C PRO A 123 17.11 -12.58 -4.61
N GLY A 124 17.80 -13.27 -3.70
CA GLY A 124 17.21 -14.26 -2.80
C GLY A 124 16.37 -13.66 -1.67
N GLU A 125 16.70 -12.47 -1.19
CA GLU A 125 15.91 -11.76 -0.16
C GLU A 125 14.68 -11.07 -0.75
N SER A 126 14.72 -10.77 -2.05
CA SER A 126 13.62 -10.14 -2.79
C SER A 126 12.79 -11.12 -3.62
N ASP A 127 13.03 -12.43 -3.46
CA ASP A 127 12.25 -13.46 -4.15
C ASP A 127 10.86 -13.58 -3.51
N LEU A 128 9.89 -12.90 -4.11
CA LEU A 128 8.47 -13.01 -3.74
C LEU A 128 7.84 -14.30 -4.31
N ASN A 129 8.56 -15.08 -5.12
CA ASN A 129 8.09 -16.40 -5.51
C ASN A 129 8.47 -17.40 -4.40
N PRO A 130 7.49 -17.96 -3.68
CA PRO A 130 7.77 -18.95 -2.67
C PRO A 130 8.26 -20.23 -3.36
N LYS A 131 9.58 -20.41 -3.43
CA LYS A 131 10.24 -21.55 -4.08
C LYS A 131 9.90 -22.92 -3.46
N ASN A 132 9.12 -22.96 -2.38
CA ASN A 132 8.68 -24.16 -1.67
C ASN A 132 7.21 -24.07 -1.18
N LEU A 133 6.27 -23.68 -2.04
CA LEU A 133 4.87 -24.11 -1.87
C LEU A 133 4.66 -25.41 -2.66
N SER A 134 5.19 -26.52 -2.14
CA SER A 134 4.78 -27.85 -2.58
C SER A 134 3.34 -28.10 -2.12
N GLY A 135 2.38 -27.46 -2.79
CA GLY A 135 0.97 -27.51 -2.42
C GLY A 135 0.09 -26.40 -2.99
N VAL A 136 0.59 -25.54 -3.90
CA VAL A 136 -0.27 -24.59 -4.62
C VAL A 136 -0.09 -24.83 -6.12
N GLU A 137 -1.09 -25.49 -6.71
CA GLU A 137 -1.22 -25.58 -8.15
C GLU A 137 -1.59 -24.20 -8.72
N ASP A 138 -0.85 -23.81 -9.76
CA ASP A 138 -1.12 -22.79 -10.78
C ASP A 138 -1.10 -21.28 -10.41
N GLU A 139 0.05 -20.66 -10.70
CA GLU A 139 0.31 -19.21 -10.74
C GLU A 139 -0.20 -18.50 -12.01
N SER A 140 -1.10 -19.09 -12.80
CA SER A 140 -1.48 -18.55 -14.13
C SER A 140 -2.83 -17.83 -14.21
N ARG A 141 -3.53 -17.60 -13.10
CA ARG A 141 -4.77 -16.80 -13.07
C ARG A 141 -4.90 -15.96 -11.80
N PHE A 142 -4.39 -14.73 -11.82
CA PHE A 142 -5.05 -13.64 -11.11
C PHE A 142 -6.33 -13.29 -11.89
N ASP A 143 -7.32 -14.17 -11.81
CA ASP A 143 -8.70 -13.85 -12.12
C ASP A 143 -9.31 -13.38 -10.80
N ALA A 144 -9.92 -12.20 -10.79
CA ALA A 144 -10.65 -11.70 -9.63
C ALA A 144 -11.97 -12.47 -9.47
N SER A 145 -11.90 -13.80 -9.43
CA SER A 145 -13.02 -14.64 -9.06
C SER A 145 -13.26 -14.42 -7.58
N LEU A 146 -14.32 -13.67 -7.28
CA LEU A 146 -14.93 -13.52 -5.97
C LEU A 146 -14.95 -14.89 -5.29
N GLU A 147 -14.04 -15.10 -4.35
CA GLU A 147 -14.02 -16.28 -3.52
C GLU A 147 -15.36 -16.28 -2.77
N GLN A 148 -16.23 -17.24 -3.10
CA GLN A 148 -17.47 -17.44 -2.36
C GLN A 148 -17.09 -18.00 -0.99
N VAL A 149 -16.74 -17.10 -0.08
CA VAL A 149 -16.61 -17.40 1.33
C VAL A 149 -17.99 -17.82 1.79
N GLU A 150 -18.14 -19.09 2.18
CA GLU A 150 -19.32 -19.58 2.86
C GLU A 150 -19.38 -18.93 4.24
N VAL A 151 -20.01 -17.76 4.28
CA VAL A 151 -20.29 -17.06 5.54
C VAL A 151 -21.47 -17.78 6.18
N GLU A 152 -21.24 -18.45 7.30
CA GLU A 152 -22.32 -18.93 8.18
C GLU A 152 -23.18 -17.72 8.57
N ARG A 153 -24.30 -17.54 7.86
CA ARG A 153 -25.29 -16.53 8.22
C ARG A 153 -26.26 -17.13 9.21
N ASP A 154 -26.39 -16.50 10.37
CA ASP A 154 -27.41 -16.86 11.34
C ASP A 154 -28.81 -16.54 10.77
N LEU A 155 -29.47 -17.56 10.24
CA LEU A 155 -30.82 -17.46 9.67
C LEU A 155 -31.92 -17.51 10.73
N ARG A 156 -31.60 -17.57 12.02
CA ARG A 156 -32.60 -17.61 13.11
C ARG A 156 -33.49 -16.37 13.09
N LEU A 157 -32.89 -15.18 12.97
CA LEU A 157 -33.62 -13.91 12.98
C LEU A 157 -34.57 -13.75 11.76
N PRO A 158 -34.11 -13.92 10.51
CA PRO A 158 -35.01 -13.84 9.35
C PRO A 158 -36.07 -14.95 9.32
N ALA A 159 -35.77 -16.16 9.84
CA ALA A 159 -36.76 -17.23 9.94
C ALA A 159 -37.91 -16.89 10.92
N ILE A 160 -37.60 -16.29 12.07
CA ILE A 160 -38.60 -15.81 13.03
C ILE A 160 -39.50 -14.74 12.40
N ILE A 161 -38.92 -13.80 11.65
CA ILE A 161 -39.66 -12.75 10.95
C ILE A 161 -40.61 -13.36 9.91
N LEU A 162 -40.15 -14.36 9.15
CA LEU A 162 -40.97 -15.06 8.16
C LEU A 162 -42.19 -15.73 8.81
N VAL A 163 -41.98 -16.46 9.91
CA VAL A 163 -43.08 -17.12 10.65
C VAL A 163 -44.09 -16.09 11.17
N LEU A 164 -43.62 -14.96 11.69
CA LEU A 164 -44.49 -13.88 12.18
C LEU A 164 -45.36 -13.30 11.04
N ILE A 165 -44.79 -13.12 9.84
CA ILE A 165 -45.53 -12.67 8.66
C ILE A 165 -46.60 -13.68 8.27
N ILE A 166 -46.30 -14.98 8.27
CA ILE A 166 -47.27 -16.03 7.95
C ILE A 166 -48.45 -16.00 8.93
N ILE A 167 -48.18 -15.87 10.23
CA ILE A 167 -49.23 -15.76 11.26
C ILE A 167 -50.12 -14.52 11.03
N LEU A 168 -49.52 -13.37 10.68
CA LEU A 168 -50.27 -12.15 10.39
C LEU A 168 -51.13 -12.29 9.12
N VAL A 169 -50.60 -12.93 8.08
CA VAL A 169 -51.35 -13.22 6.86
C VAL A 169 -52.51 -14.16 7.15
N GLU A 170 -52.29 -15.19 7.96
CA GLU A 170 -53.34 -16.13 8.35
C GLU A 170 -54.43 -15.45 9.18
N ALA A 171 -54.04 -14.63 10.17
CA ALA A 171 -54.97 -13.82 10.95
C ALA A 171 -55.77 -12.83 10.09
N ALA A 172 -55.11 -12.19 9.10
CA ALA A 172 -55.78 -11.32 8.15
C ALA A 172 -56.74 -12.10 7.24
N ALA A 173 -56.35 -13.29 6.78
CA ALA A 173 -57.19 -14.17 5.97
C ALA A 173 -58.41 -14.65 6.77
N TYR A 174 -58.25 -14.96 8.06
CA TYR A 174 -59.36 -15.29 8.96
C TYR A 174 -60.32 -14.10 9.14
N LYS A 175 -59.78 -12.89 9.31
CA LYS A 175 -60.58 -11.65 9.38
C LYS A 175 -61.34 -11.37 8.07
N MET A 176 -60.70 -11.57 6.92
CA MET A 176 -61.34 -11.38 5.61
C MET A 176 -62.39 -12.46 5.29
N ARG A 177 -62.24 -13.67 5.84
CA ARG A 177 -63.23 -14.76 5.71
C ARG A 177 -64.34 -14.70 6.77
N GLY A 178 -64.31 -13.72 7.68
CA GLY A 178 -65.38 -13.48 8.66
C GLY A 178 -65.58 -14.61 9.67
N VAL A 179 -64.52 -15.37 9.97
CA VAL A 179 -64.56 -16.47 10.95
C VAL A 179 -64.24 -15.97 12.38
N ILE A 180 -63.81 -14.71 12.50
CA ILE A 180 -63.69 -13.93 13.75
C ILE A 180 -64.26 -12.54 13.50
#